data_AF-A0A453JBQ7-F1
#
_entry.id   AF-A0A453JBQ7-F1
#
_cell.length_a   1.000
_cell.length_b   1.000
_cell.length_c   1.000
_cell.angle_alpha   90.00
_cell.angle_beta   90.00
_cell.angle_gamma   90.00
#
_symmetry.space_group_name_H-M   'P 1'
#
loop_
_entity.id
_entity.type
_entity.pdbx_description
1 polymer ?
#
loop_
_entity_poly.entity_id
_entity_poly.type
_entity_poly.pdbx_seq_one_letter_code
_entity_poly.pdbx_strand_id
1 'polypeptide(L)'
;DRLYFCVTLCREGTRLRIIGDRSRLPVSVQKTARDAEEATRNNSRLHLVLAISYSGRMDIVQACRKLAQKVDAKLLRPEDIDESLFADELQTSCAADEASSSCPDLLIRTSGELRLSNFLLWQSAYSELFFTDTLWPDFGEAQYLQALRAFQSRDRRFGARKNNAAL
;
A
#
# COMPACT_ATOMS: atom_id res chain seq x y z
N ASP A 1 13.67 6.66 20.87
CA ASP A 1 14.19 5.47 21.57
C ASP A 1 13.68 4.21 20.86
N ARG A 2 14.54 3.41 20.23
CA ARG A 2 14.14 2.37 19.25
C ARG A 2 13.35 1.22 19.89
N LEU A 3 13.64 0.92 21.17
CA LEU A 3 12.92 -0.09 21.94
C LEU A 3 11.45 0.31 22.16
N TYR A 4 11.21 1.59 22.48
CA TYR A 4 9.86 2.09 22.77
C TYR A 4 8.92 1.96 21.59
N PHE A 5 9.36 2.31 20.38
CA PHE A 5 8.51 2.24 19.19
C PHE A 5 8.05 0.80 18.90
N CYS A 6 8.97 -0.16 18.95
CA CYS A 6 8.64 -1.58 18.72
C CYS A 6 7.71 -2.14 19.82
N VAL A 7 7.99 -1.81 21.09
CA VAL A 7 7.16 -2.23 22.23
C VAL A 7 5.73 -1.69 22.12
N THR A 8 5.56 -0.44 21.67
CA THR A 8 4.22 0.14 21.47
C THR A 8 3.45 -0.58 20.37
N LEU A 9 4.06 -0.79 19.19
CA LEU A 9 3.39 -1.50 18.08
C LEU A 9 2.97 -2.92 18.48
N CYS A 10 3.83 -3.64 19.22
CA CYS A 10 3.50 -4.95 19.75
C CYS A 10 2.31 -4.90 20.71
N ARG A 11 2.30 -3.95 21.65
CA ARG A 11 1.20 -3.79 22.61
C ARG A 11 -0.13 -3.41 21.96
N GLU A 12 -0.09 -2.62 20.89
CA GLU A 12 -1.27 -2.18 20.16
C GLU A 12 -1.79 -3.21 19.16
N GLY A 13 -1.10 -4.35 18.99
CA GLY A 13 -1.48 -5.38 18.02
C GLY A 13 -1.30 -4.94 16.57
N THR A 14 -0.37 -4.00 16.31
CA THR A 14 -0.05 -3.53 14.97
C THR A 14 1.02 -4.41 14.34
N ARG A 15 0.75 -4.93 13.13
CA ARG A 15 1.71 -5.61 12.27
C ARG A 15 2.38 -4.62 11.34
N LEU A 16 3.69 -4.46 11.48
CA LEU A 16 4.47 -3.54 10.66
C LEU A 16 5.03 -4.26 9.44
N ARG A 17 5.01 -3.56 8.30
CA ARG A 17 5.73 -3.94 7.08
C ARG A 17 6.37 -2.73 6.44
N ILE A 18 7.53 -2.92 5.85
CA ILE A 18 8.27 -1.89 5.11
C ILE A 18 8.41 -2.31 3.65
N ILE A 19 7.91 -1.48 2.75
CA ILE A 19 8.05 -1.63 1.29
C ILE A 19 8.99 -0.57 0.71
N GLY A 20 9.51 -0.83 -0.48
CA GLY A 20 10.50 -0.01 -1.18
C GLY A 20 11.90 -0.63 -1.20
N ASP A 21 12.89 0.15 -1.62
CA ASP A 21 14.27 -0.31 -1.77
C ASP A 21 15.06 -0.17 -0.48
N ARG A 22 15.16 -1.28 0.26
CA ARG A 22 15.89 -1.36 1.54
C ARG A 22 17.39 -1.16 1.39
N SER A 23 17.97 -1.50 0.24
CA SER A 23 19.42 -1.39 0.01
C SER A 23 19.91 0.06 0.10
N ARG A 24 19.01 1.02 -0.14
CA ARG A 24 19.28 2.46 -0.05
C ARG A 24 19.27 3.00 1.38
N LEU A 25 18.90 2.19 2.37
CA LEU A 25 18.85 2.61 3.77
C LEU A 25 20.16 2.28 4.49
N PRO A 26 20.57 3.08 5.48
CA PRO A 26 21.70 2.71 6.34
C PRO A 26 21.49 1.33 6.98
N VAL A 27 22.55 0.53 7.12
CA VAL A 27 22.50 -0.84 7.67
C VAL A 27 21.81 -0.88 9.04
N SER A 28 22.03 0.14 9.87
CA SER A 28 21.39 0.25 11.19
C SER A 28 19.87 0.42 11.11
N VAL A 29 19.36 1.11 10.08
CA VAL A 29 17.93 1.27 9.81
C VAL A 29 17.35 -0.01 9.22
N GLN A 30 18.06 -0.66 8.30
CA GLN A 30 17.65 -1.96 7.76
C GLN A 30 17.48 -3.02 8.87
N LYS A 31 18.42 -3.06 9.83
CA LYS A 31 18.32 -3.94 10.99
C LYS A 31 17.10 -3.61 11.84
N THR A 32 16.92 -2.34 12.22
CA THR A 32 15.75 -1.93 13.04
C THR A 32 14.42 -2.19 12.33
N ALA A 33 14.35 -1.96 11.02
CA ALA A 33 13.20 -2.30 10.19
C ALA A 33 12.85 -3.79 10.30
N ARG A 34 13.82 -4.66 10.02
CA ARG A 34 13.63 -6.12 10.09
C ARG A 34 13.24 -6.59 11.49
N ASP A 35 13.92 -6.09 12.53
CA ASP A 35 13.65 -6.49 13.91
C ASP A 35 12.22 -6.11 14.33
N ALA A 36 11.72 -4.95 13.87
CA ALA A 36 10.34 -4.50 14.13
C ALA A 36 9.28 -5.28 13.32
N GLU A 37 9.56 -5.61 12.05
CA GLU A 37 8.69 -6.48 11.25
C GLU A 37 8.55 -7.88 11.88
N GLU A 38 9.67 -8.48 12.32
CA GLU A 38 9.65 -9.80 12.96
C GLU A 38 8.91 -9.77 14.29
N ALA A 39 9.18 -8.76 15.15
CA ALA A 39 8.53 -8.64 16.44
C ALA A 39 7.01 -8.45 16.34
N THR A 40 6.53 -7.90 15.22
CA THR A 40 5.11 -7.60 14.99
C THR A 40 4.42 -8.58 14.02
N ARG A 41 5.11 -9.61 13.52
CA ARG A 41 4.61 -10.44 12.40
C ARG A 41 3.32 -11.20 12.69
N ASN A 42 3.07 -11.53 13.96
CA ASN A 42 1.90 -12.29 14.41
C ASN A 42 0.74 -11.40 14.85
N ASN A 43 0.89 -10.09 14.75
CA ASN A 43 -0.18 -9.14 15.05
C ASN A 43 -1.18 -9.07 13.90
N SER A 44 -2.45 -8.77 14.21
CA SER A 44 -3.53 -8.76 13.23
C SER A 44 -4.55 -7.62 13.41
N ARG A 45 -4.41 -6.78 14.45
CA ARG A 45 -5.38 -5.71 14.73
C ARG A 45 -5.27 -4.55 13.74
N LEU A 46 -4.05 -4.21 13.34
CA LEU A 46 -3.78 -3.17 12.33
C LEU A 46 -2.60 -3.59 11.48
N HIS A 47 -2.73 -3.48 10.16
CA HIS A 47 -1.61 -3.68 9.24
C HIS A 47 -1.06 -2.32 8.81
N LEU A 48 0.11 -1.97 9.31
CA LEU A 48 0.79 -0.72 8.99
C LEU A 48 1.88 -0.99 7.95
N VAL A 49 1.73 -0.41 6.76
CA VAL A 49 2.73 -0.50 5.69
C VAL A 49 3.44 0.85 5.55
N LEU A 50 4.75 0.86 5.77
CA LEU A 50 5.60 2.03 5.56
C LEU A 50 6.33 1.91 4.23
N ALA A 51 6.12 2.86 3.34
CA ALA A 51 6.80 2.94 2.06
C ALA A 51 8.05 3.83 2.18
N ILE A 52 9.24 3.22 2.19
CA ILE A 52 10.52 3.92 2.37
C ILE A 52 11.40 3.65 1.17
N SER A 53 11.92 4.71 0.55
CA SER A 53 12.63 4.60 -0.75
C SER A 53 11.79 3.84 -1.80
N TYR A 54 10.46 3.99 -1.71
CA TYR A 54 9.50 3.33 -2.58
C TYR A 54 9.23 4.13 -3.85
N SER A 55 8.89 3.43 -4.93
CA SER A 55 8.53 3.99 -6.23
C SER A 55 7.55 3.03 -6.91
N GLY A 56 6.35 3.50 -7.24
CA GLY A 56 5.33 2.68 -7.89
C GLY A 56 5.78 2.12 -9.25
N ARG A 57 6.53 2.91 -10.02
CA ARG A 57 7.16 2.42 -11.27
C ARG A 57 8.18 1.32 -11.01
N MET A 58 9.00 1.45 -9.97
CA MET A 58 9.97 0.40 -9.64
C MET A 58 9.30 -0.86 -9.12
N ASP A 59 8.22 -0.72 -8.37
CA ASP A 59 7.39 -1.82 -7.89
C ASP A 59 6.87 -2.68 -9.07
N ILE A 60 6.28 -2.02 -10.07
CA ILE A 60 5.83 -2.65 -11.33
C ILE A 60 6.98 -3.35 -12.06
N VAL A 61 8.14 -2.69 -12.22
CA VAL A 61 9.30 -3.28 -12.90
C VAL A 61 9.82 -4.51 -12.15
N GLN A 62 9.84 -4.48 -10.82
CA GLN A 62 10.27 -5.62 -10.01
C GLN A 62 9.25 -6.78 -10.11
N ALA A 63 7.95 -6.49 -10.11
CA ALA A 63 6.92 -7.50 -10.34
C ALA A 63 7.09 -8.20 -11.71
N CYS A 64 7.28 -7.42 -12.79
CA CYS A 64 7.56 -7.99 -14.12
C CYS A 64 8.81 -8.89 -14.12
N ARG A 65 9.89 -8.49 -13.44
CA ARG A 65 11.12 -9.29 -13.37
C ARG A 65 10.91 -10.61 -12.64
N LYS A 66 10.17 -10.62 -11.54
CA LYS A 66 9.84 -11.85 -10.80
C LYS A 66 8.99 -12.80 -11.65
N LEU A 67 7.97 -12.28 -12.33
CA LEU A 67 7.16 -13.09 -13.25
C LEU A 67 7.99 -13.69 -14.38
N ALA A 68 8.84 -12.87 -15.02
CA ALA A 68 9.74 -13.33 -16.07
C ALA A 68 10.69 -14.44 -15.59
N GLN A 69 11.23 -14.32 -14.37
CA GLN A 69 12.05 -15.37 -13.77
C GLN A 69 11.27 -16.66 -13.50
N LYS A 70 10.01 -16.56 -13.05
CA LYS A 70 9.15 -17.73 -12.86
C LYS A 70 8.81 -18.43 -14.18
N VAL A 71 8.61 -17.66 -15.25
CA VAL A 71 8.42 -18.19 -16.61
C VAL A 71 9.67 -18.88 -17.12
N ASP A 72 10.84 -18.26 -16.99
CA ASP A 72 12.13 -18.84 -17.38
C ASP A 72 12.43 -20.15 -16.63
N ALA A 73 12.08 -20.18 -15.34
CA ALA A 73 12.16 -21.37 -14.50
C ALA A 73 11.07 -22.44 -14.80
N LYS A 74 10.20 -22.21 -15.79
CA LYS A 74 9.08 -23.09 -16.18
C LYS A 74 8.08 -23.36 -15.06
N LEU A 75 7.98 -22.45 -14.09
CA LEU A 75 6.99 -22.50 -13.01
C LEU A 75 5.66 -21.90 -13.44
N LEU A 76 5.66 -21.06 -14.48
CA LEU A 76 4.51 -20.40 -15.06
C LEU A 76 4.69 -20.32 -16.58
N ARG A 77 3.60 -20.18 -17.33
CA ARG A 77 3.64 -19.78 -18.74
C ARG A 77 3.22 -18.31 -18.85
N PRO A 78 3.66 -17.57 -19.89
CA PRO A 78 3.26 -16.18 -20.08
C PRO A 78 1.74 -15.97 -20.08
N GLU A 79 0.99 -16.92 -20.67
CA GLU A 79 -0.48 -16.90 -20.72
C GLU A 79 -1.17 -17.11 -19.37
N ASP A 80 -0.45 -17.60 -18.35
CA ASP A 80 -0.98 -17.76 -17.01
C ASP A 80 -0.92 -16.44 -16.21
N ILE A 81 -0.27 -15.39 -16.75
CA ILE A 81 -0.12 -14.08 -16.08
C ILE A 81 -1.39 -13.24 -16.29
N ASP A 82 -2.15 -13.07 -15.21
CA ASP A 82 -3.29 -12.17 -15.14
C ASP A 82 -3.08 -11.02 -14.13
N GLU A 83 -4.11 -10.19 -13.92
CA GLU A 83 -4.05 -9.07 -12.98
C GLU A 83 -3.82 -9.52 -11.52
N SER A 84 -4.38 -10.67 -11.13
CA SER A 84 -4.23 -11.20 -9.77
C SER A 84 -2.79 -11.66 -9.53
N LEU A 85 -2.25 -12.45 -10.46
CA LEU A 85 -0.88 -12.95 -10.37
C LEU A 85 0.13 -11.80 -10.43
N PHE A 86 -0.14 -10.78 -11.25
CA PHE A 86 0.68 -9.58 -11.27
C PHE A 86 0.66 -8.85 -9.93
N ALA A 87 -0.52 -8.67 -9.35
CA ALA A 87 -0.67 -7.97 -8.08
C ALA A 87 0.01 -8.71 -6.90
N ASP A 88 0.07 -10.04 -6.96
CA ASP A 88 0.79 -10.86 -5.98
C ASP A 88 2.31 -10.65 -6.01
N GLU A 89 2.86 -10.16 -7.12
CA GLU A 89 4.29 -9.89 -7.24
C GLU A 89 4.70 -8.50 -6.77
N LEU A 90 3.73 -7.59 -6.60
CA LEU A 90 3.96 -6.26 -6.07
C LEU A 90 4.38 -6.31 -4.60
N GLN A 91 5.15 -5.31 -4.18
CA GLN A 91 5.64 -5.23 -2.80
C GLN A 91 4.53 -5.09 -1.76
N THR A 92 3.33 -4.68 -2.17
CA THR A 92 2.13 -4.58 -1.32
C THR A 92 1.42 -5.90 -1.08
N SER A 93 1.71 -6.96 -1.84
CA SER A 93 1.08 -8.27 -1.63
C SER A 93 1.45 -8.86 -0.28
N CYS A 94 0.46 -9.16 0.58
CA CYS A 94 0.64 -9.77 1.89
C CYS A 94 0.60 -11.29 1.77
N ALA A 95 1.74 -11.94 2.04
CA ALA A 95 1.87 -13.40 2.07
C ALA A 95 1.18 -14.08 3.28
N ALA A 96 0.44 -13.34 4.08
CA ALA A 96 -0.22 -13.84 5.26
C ALA A 96 -1.66 -13.36 5.25
N ASP A 97 -2.53 -14.34 5.13
CA ASP A 97 -3.98 -14.32 5.18
C ASP A 97 -4.68 -13.96 3.86
N GLU A 98 -5.58 -14.88 3.50
CA GLU A 98 -6.33 -14.93 2.26
C GLU A 98 -7.08 -13.62 1.99
N ALA A 99 -7.04 -13.20 0.74
CA ALA A 99 -7.74 -12.04 0.20
C ALA A 99 -7.30 -10.69 0.80
N SER A 100 -6.27 -10.09 0.22
CA SER A 100 -6.53 -8.91 -0.62
C SER A 100 -5.20 -8.38 -1.14
N SER A 101 -5.07 -8.40 -2.47
CA SER A 101 -4.44 -7.30 -3.19
C SER A 101 -5.06 -5.99 -2.69
N SER A 102 -4.50 -5.46 -1.60
CA SER A 102 -5.08 -4.36 -0.84
C SER A 102 -4.82 -3.05 -1.57
N CYS A 103 -5.57 -2.87 -2.66
CA CYS A 103 -5.74 -1.60 -3.31
C CYS A 103 -6.39 -0.65 -2.29
N PRO A 104 -5.78 0.49 -1.96
CA PRO A 104 -6.38 1.40 -1.00
C PRO A 104 -7.73 1.89 -1.54
N ASP A 105 -8.75 1.94 -0.71
CA ASP A 105 -10.02 2.56 -1.11
C ASP A 105 -9.93 4.08 -1.16
N LEU A 106 -9.08 4.66 -0.30
CA LEU A 106 -8.89 6.10 -0.15
C LEU A 106 -7.39 6.41 -0.08
N LEU A 107 -6.95 7.34 -0.93
CA LEU A 107 -5.62 7.91 -0.90
C LEU A 107 -5.71 9.38 -0.51
N ILE A 108 -5.16 9.71 0.67
CA ILE A 108 -5.12 11.07 1.19
C ILE A 108 -3.76 11.68 0.87
N ARG A 109 -3.74 12.87 0.28
CA ARG A 109 -2.53 13.66 0.06
C ARG A 109 -2.68 15.07 0.61
N THR A 110 -1.72 15.43 1.45
CA THR A 110 -1.62 16.72 2.13
C THR A 110 -0.79 17.72 1.32
N SER A 111 -0.72 18.96 1.83
CA SER A 111 0.09 20.06 1.30
C SER A 111 -0.33 20.60 -0.08
N GLY A 112 -1.58 20.40 -0.49
CA GLY A 112 -2.20 21.03 -1.67
C GLY A 112 -1.82 20.44 -3.03
N GLU A 113 -0.97 19.41 -3.06
CA GLU A 113 -0.43 18.88 -4.30
C GLU A 113 -1.39 17.90 -4.98
N LEU A 114 -1.87 18.23 -6.19
CA LEU A 114 -2.84 17.43 -6.94
C LEU A 114 -2.18 16.39 -7.87
N ARG A 115 -1.40 15.47 -7.29
CA ARG A 115 -0.77 14.36 -8.03
C ARG A 115 -0.55 13.15 -7.13
N LEU A 116 -0.23 11.98 -7.69
CA LEU A 116 0.18 10.81 -6.90
C LEU A 116 1.68 10.78 -6.60
N SER A 117 2.50 11.49 -7.39
CA SER A 117 3.97 11.48 -7.27
C SER A 117 4.58 10.08 -7.19
N ASN A 118 4.18 9.18 -8.10
CA ASN A 118 4.76 7.84 -8.21
C ASN A 118 4.52 6.97 -6.96
N PHE A 119 3.41 7.19 -6.25
CA PHE A 119 2.98 6.39 -5.12
C PHE A 119 1.82 5.47 -5.52
N LEU A 120 1.94 4.18 -5.16
CA LEU A 120 0.92 3.14 -5.34
C LEU A 120 0.18 3.16 -6.69
N LEU A 121 0.92 3.24 -7.80
CA LEU A 121 0.34 3.49 -9.13
C LEU A 121 -0.60 2.38 -9.60
N TRP A 122 -0.22 1.12 -9.39
CA TRP A 122 -1.07 -0.02 -9.74
C TRP A 122 -2.24 -0.13 -8.76
N GLN A 123 -1.92 -0.07 -7.48
CA GLN A 123 -2.86 -0.29 -6.39
C GLN A 123 -3.94 0.79 -6.34
N SER A 124 -3.68 2.00 -6.86
CA SER A 124 -4.61 3.14 -6.77
C SER A 124 -5.58 3.28 -7.94
N ALA A 125 -5.65 2.31 -8.85
CA ALA A 125 -6.47 2.38 -10.06
C ALA A 125 -7.95 2.74 -9.80
N TYR A 126 -8.51 2.30 -8.68
CA TYR A 126 -9.90 2.58 -8.25
C TYR A 126 -9.99 3.23 -6.87
N SER A 127 -8.91 3.85 -6.41
CA SER A 127 -8.92 4.62 -5.15
C SER A 127 -9.64 5.94 -5.34
N GLU A 128 -10.41 6.35 -4.34
CA GLU A 128 -10.79 7.74 -4.21
C GLU A 128 -9.57 8.57 -3.80
N LEU A 129 -9.39 9.72 -4.44
CA LEU A 129 -8.28 10.61 -4.17
C LEU A 129 -8.78 11.82 -3.39
N PHE A 130 -8.25 12.02 -2.19
CA PHE A 130 -8.56 13.17 -1.35
C PHE A 130 -7.32 14.05 -1.20
N PHE A 131 -7.40 15.28 -1.70
CA PHE A 131 -6.33 16.26 -1.61
C PHE A 131 -6.73 17.37 -0.62
N THR A 132 -5.80 17.80 0.22
CA THR A 132 -6.00 18.89 1.17
C THR A 132 -4.78 19.79 1.25
N ASP A 133 -5.01 21.09 1.46
CA ASP A 133 -3.96 22.10 1.67
C ASP A 133 -3.32 22.00 3.05
N THR A 134 -3.95 21.27 4.00
CA THR A 134 -3.37 21.02 5.33
C THR A 134 -1.99 20.37 5.18
N LEU A 135 -0.98 20.91 5.86
CA LEU A 135 0.36 20.33 5.89
C LEU A 135 0.38 19.06 6.74
N TRP A 136 1.26 18.10 6.41
CA TRP A 136 1.33 16.82 7.13
C TRP A 136 1.48 16.96 8.67
N PRO A 137 2.35 17.84 9.21
CA PRO A 137 2.46 18.00 10.67
C PRO A 137 1.17 18.50 11.34
N ASP A 138 0.30 19.18 10.59
CA ASP A 138 -0.97 19.75 11.06
C ASP A 138 -2.17 18.84 10.76
N PHE A 139 -1.95 17.71 10.10
CA PHE A 139 -3.01 16.76 9.76
C PHE A 139 -3.31 15.85 10.95
N GLY A 140 -4.44 16.10 11.61
CA GLY A 140 -4.90 15.35 12.78
C GLY A 140 -6.24 14.65 12.58
N GLU A 141 -6.85 14.25 13.70
CA GLU A 141 -8.11 13.50 13.73
C GLU A 141 -9.25 14.22 12.98
N ALA A 142 -9.38 15.54 13.16
CA ALA A 142 -10.44 16.32 12.51
C ALA A 142 -10.34 16.28 10.98
N GLN A 143 -9.12 16.42 10.43
CA GLN A 143 -8.89 16.35 8.98
C GLN A 143 -9.04 14.92 8.45
N TYR A 144 -8.65 13.92 9.24
CA TYR A 144 -8.89 12.51 8.88
C TYR A 144 -10.40 12.21 8.79
N LEU A 145 -11.20 12.64 9.77
CA LEU A 145 -12.66 12.50 9.74
C LEU A 145 -13.29 13.22 8.55
N GLN A 146 -12.77 14.39 8.17
CA GLN A 146 -13.20 15.10 6.96
C GLN A 146 -12.93 14.26 5.70
N ALA A 147 -11.73 13.69 5.57
CA ALA A 147 -11.38 12.85 4.44
C ALA A 147 -12.29 11.61 4.36
N LEU A 148 -12.60 10.98 5.51
CA LEU A 148 -13.52 9.85 5.57
C LEU A 148 -14.95 10.20 5.17
N ARG A 149 -15.49 11.34 5.63
CA ARG A 149 -16.83 11.79 5.21
C ARG A 149 -16.88 12.05 3.72
N ALA A 150 -15.84 12.70 3.18
CA ALA A 150 -15.72 12.92 1.74
C ALA A 150 -15.68 11.60 0.97
N PHE A 151 -14.91 10.61 1.43
CA PHE A 151 -14.88 9.26 0.86
C PHE A 151 -16.26 8.59 0.88
N GLN A 152 -16.97 8.60 2.02
CA GLN A 152 -18.30 8.00 2.16
C GLN A 152 -19.37 8.65 1.26
N SER A 153 -19.18 9.92 0.87
CA SER A 153 -20.09 10.62 -0.04
C SER A 153 -19.92 10.23 -1.52
N ARG A 154 -18.87 9.49 -1.86
CA ARG A 154 -18.55 9.11 -3.24
C ARG A 154 -19.31 7.85 -3.64
N ASP A 155 -19.84 7.88 -4.85
CA ASP A 155 -20.46 6.72 -5.52
C ASP A 155 -19.40 5.96 -6.32
N ARG A 156 -18.87 4.88 -5.74
CA ARG A 156 -17.81 4.05 -6.32
C ARG A 156 -18.40 3.04 -7.29
N ARG A 157 -18.18 3.28 -8.58
CA ARG A 157 -18.79 2.47 -9.65
C ARG A 157 -17.87 1.42 -10.26
N PHE A 158 -16.55 1.48 -10.00
CA PHE A 158 -15.57 0.50 -10.51
C PHE A 158 -15.69 0.22 -12.03
N GLY A 159 -15.98 1.25 -12.83
CA GLY A 159 -16.20 1.12 -14.28
C GLY A 159 -17.63 0.81 -14.72
N ALA A 160 -18.58 0.57 -13.80
CA ALA A 160 -19.99 0.39 -14.11
C ALA A 160 -20.65 1.71 -14.55
N ARG A 161 -21.50 1.65 -15.58
CA ARG A 161 -22.36 2.77 -16.01
C ARG A 161 -23.62 2.80 -15.14
N LYS A 162 -24.13 4.00 -14.84
CA LYS A 162 -25.48 4.13 -14.26
C LYS A 162 -26.47 3.56 -15.27
N ASN A 163 -27.27 2.56 -14.86
CA ASN A 163 -28.46 2.22 -15.62
C ASN A 163 -29.37 3.45 -15.58
N ASN A 164 -29.46 4.17 -16.69
CA ASN A 164 -30.60 5.06 -16.92
C ASN A 164 -31.82 4.17 -17.20
N ALA A 165 -32.36 3.56 -16.15
CA ALA A 165 -33.71 3.03 -16.18
C ALA A 165 -34.65 4.18 -15.80
N ALA A 166 -34.87 5.09 -16.76
CA ALA A 166 -35.95 6.06 -16.76
C ALA A 166 -36.17 6.59 -18.18
N LEU A 167 -36.93 5.83 -18.97
CA LEU A 167 -38.00 6.32 -19.86
C LEU A 167 -39.09 5.25 -19.88
#